data_AF-A0A924FLR7-F1
#
_entry.id   AF-A0A924FLR7-F1
#
_cell.length_a   1.000
_cell.length_b   1.000
_cell.length_c   1.000
_cell.angle_alpha   90.00
_cell.angle_beta   90.00
_cell.angle_gamma   90.00
#
_symmetry.space_group_name_H-M   'P 1'
#
loop_
_entity.id
_entity.type
_entity.pdbx_description
1 polymer ?
#
loop_
_entity_poly.entity_id
_entity_poly.type
_entity_poly.pdbx_seq_one_letter_code
_entity_poly.pdbx_strand_id
1 'polypeptide(L)' 'MGRLIKNNYTNIAQLKELTTIPPMTAERHAAIMRQKIAHRRMVEEAKEQKLVSDPLFDTR' A
#
# COMPACT_ATOMS: atom_id res chain seq x y z
N MET A 1 -19.74 -0.15 19.52
CA MET A 1 -19.31 0.01 18.11
C MET A 1 -18.13 -0.90 17.85
N GLY A 2 -18.37 -2.05 17.23
CA GLY A 2 -17.37 -3.11 17.04
C GLY A 2 -16.27 -2.69 16.06
N ARG A 3 -15.02 -2.84 16.47
CA ARG A 3 -13.84 -2.68 15.62
C ARG A 3 -13.89 -3.81 14.57
N LEU A 4 -14.00 -3.48 13.28
CA LEU A 4 -13.82 -4.47 12.21
C LEU A 4 -12.37 -4.98 12.30
N ILE A 5 -12.16 -6.10 12.98
CA ILE A 5 -10.91 -6.84 12.89
C ILE A 5 -10.87 -7.35 11.45
N LYS A 6 -10.10 -6.68 10.58
CA LYS A 6 -9.76 -7.20 9.26
C LYS A 6 -8.95 -8.48 9.50
N ASN A 7 -9.64 -9.61 9.57
CA ASN A 7 -9.03 -10.91 9.72
C ASN A 7 -8.22 -11.19 8.44
N ASN A 8 -6.92 -10.93 8.47
CA ASN A 8 -5.96 -11.24 7.40
C ASN A 8 -5.80 -12.76 7.14
N TYR A 9 -6.54 -13.60 7.88
CA TYR A 9 -6.54 -15.06 7.79
C TYR A 9 -7.32 -15.63 6.59
N THR A 10 -7.96 -14.80 5.77
CA THR A 10 -8.65 -15.27 4.55
C THR A 10 -7.72 -15.45 3.36
N ASN A 11 -6.42 -15.13 3.47
CA ASN A 11 -5.44 -15.35 2.42
C ASN A 11 -4.72 -16.71 2.63
N ILE A 12 -5.48 -17.79 2.52
CA ILE A 12 -4.94 -19.16 2.56
C ILE A 12 -5.07 -19.71 1.15
N ALA A 13 -3.98 -19.66 0.38
CA ALA A 13 -3.86 -20.41 -0.86
C ALA A 13 -3.45 -21.85 -0.53
N GLN A 14 -4.05 -22.84 -1.20
CA GLN A 14 -3.62 -24.22 -1.02
C GLN A 14 -2.23 -24.41 -1.62
N LEU A 15 -1.40 -25.29 -1.05
CA LEU A 15 -0.03 -25.51 -1.54
C LEU A 15 0.00 -25.86 -3.04
N LYS A 16 -0.96 -26.66 -3.49
CA LYS A 16 -1.13 -27.01 -4.91
C LYS A 16 -1.34 -25.77 -5.79
N GLU A 17 -2.07 -24.78 -5.31
CA GLU A 17 -2.29 -23.52 -6.04
C GLU A 17 -0.98 -22.73 -6.09
N LEU A 18 -0.26 -22.62 -4.97
CA LEU A 18 1.03 -21.91 -4.92
C LEU A 18 2.09 -22.49 -5.88
N THR A 19 2.12 -23.82 -6.04
CA THR A 19 3.10 -24.50 -6.90
C THR A 19 2.69 -24.57 -8.37
N THR A 20 1.42 -24.30 -8.70
CA THR A 20 0.91 -24.36 -10.08
C THR A 20 0.68 -22.98 -10.69
N ILE A 21 0.82 -21.90 -9.91
CA ILE A 21 0.73 -20.54 -10.41
C ILE A 21 1.92 -20.25 -11.35
N PRO A 22 1.67 -19.71 -12.56
CA PRO A 22 2.74 -19.31 -13.46
C PRO A 22 3.56 -18.16 -12.85
N PRO A 23 4.86 -18.05 -13.19
CA PRO A 23 5.68 -16.96 -12.70
C PRO A 23 5.09 -15.60 -13.14
N MET A 24 5.16 -14.61 -12.25
CA MET A 24 4.65 -13.28 -12.53
C MET A 24 5.32 -12.68 -13.77
N THR A 25 4.51 -12.15 -14.69
CA THR A 25 5.04 -11.49 -15.89
C THR A 25 5.68 -10.14 -15.57
N ALA A 26 6.65 -9.71 -16.39
CA ALA A 26 7.30 -8.42 -16.24
C ALA A 26 6.29 -7.24 -16.29
N GLU A 27 5.28 -7.33 -17.15
CA GLU A 27 4.20 -6.35 -17.25
C GLU A 27 3.38 -6.25 -15.97
N ARG A 28 3.01 -7.41 -15.39
CA ARG A 28 2.27 -7.47 -14.13
C ARG A 28 3.10 -6.89 -12.99
N HIS A 29 4.39 -7.21 -12.94
CA HIS A 29 5.30 -6.63 -11.95
C HIS A 29 5.39 -5.10 -12.11
N ALA A 30 5.54 -4.59 -13.33
CA ALA A 30 5.57 -3.15 -13.59
C ALA A 30 4.28 -2.45 -13.15
N ALA A 31 3.11 -3.04 -13.40
CA ALA A 31 1.82 -2.51 -12.96
C ALA A 31 1.73 -2.42 -11.42
N ILE A 32 2.14 -3.47 -10.71
CA ILE A 32 2.19 -3.47 -9.23
C ILE A 32 3.12 -2.37 -8.73
N MET A 33 4.30 -2.23 -9.33
CA MET A 33 5.27 -1.21 -8.93
C MET A 33 4.72 0.21 -9.14
N ARG A 34 4.04 0.49 -10.25
CA ARG A 34 3.36 1.77 -10.49
C ARG A 34 2.33 2.06 -9.40
N GLN A 35 1.52 1.08 -9.02
CA GLN A 35 0.53 1.22 -7.95
C GLN A 35 1.19 1.54 -6.58
N LYS A 36 2.27 0.83 -6.24
CA LYS A 36 3.02 1.06 -5.00
C LYS A 36 3.64 2.46 -4.96
N ILE A 37 4.19 2.91 -6.08
CA ILE A 37 4.77 4.25 -6.20
C ILE A 37 3.68 5.32 -6.05
N ALA A 38 2.53 5.15 -6.70
CA ALA A 38 1.40 6.09 -6.59
C ALA A 38 0.90 6.20 -5.14
N HIS A 39 0.72 5.07 -4.45
CA HIS A 39 0.34 5.07 -3.04
C HIS A 39 1.38 5.75 -2.15
N ARG A 40 2.68 5.48 -2.39
CA ARG A 40 3.75 6.15 -1.64
C ARG A 40 3.70 7.67 -1.85
N ARG A 41 3.57 8.13 -3.10
CA ARG A 41 3.47 9.56 -3.42
C ARG A 41 2.29 10.21 -2.71
N MET A 42 1.11 9.60 -2.77
CA MET A 42 -0.09 10.10 -2.07
C MET A 42 0.13 10.26 -0.56
N VAL A 43 0.80 9.29 0.08
CA VAL A 43 1.09 9.36 1.52
C VAL A 43 2.10 10.45 1.85
N GLU A 44 3.17 10.59 1.05
CA GLU A 44 4.16 11.65 1.28
C GLU A 44 3.59 13.04 1.02
N GLU A 45 2.80 13.22 -0.05
CA GLU A 45 2.10 14.49 -0.31
C GLU A 45 1.16 14.87 0.84
N ALA A 46 0.40 13.90 1.37
CA ALA A 46 -0.46 14.16 2.53
C ALA A 46 0.34 14.52 3.80
N LYS A 47 1.54 13.94 3.98
CA LYS A 47 2.44 14.32 5.08
C LYS A 47 3.01 15.73 4.89
N GLU A 48 3.45 16.08 3.68
CA GLU A 48 3.95 17.41 3.34
C GLU A 48 2.87 18.47 3.57
N GLN A 49 1.65 18.23 3.08
CA GLN A 49 0.50 19.11 3.34
C GLN A 49 0.22 19.29 4.83
N LYS A 50 0.32 18.21 5.62
CA LYS A 50 0.18 18.29 7.07
C LYS A 50 1.26 19.16 7.71
N LEU A 51 2.52 18.98 7.32
CA LEU A 51 3.64 19.78 7.83
C LEU A 51 3.50 21.26 7.48
N VAL A 52 3.06 21.59 6.26
CA VAL A 52 2.81 22.97 5.82
C VAL A 52 1.61 23.59 6.55
N SER A 53 0.59 22.79 6.89
CA SER A 53 -0.58 23.26 7.64
C SER A 53 -0.37 23.41 9.15
N ASP A 54 0.76 22.92 9.68
CA ASP A 54 1.05 22.95 11.12
C ASP A 54 1.67 24.33 11.47
N PRO A 55 0.96 25.22 12.20
CA PRO A 55 1.48 26.54 12.56
C PRO A 55 2.69 26.49 13.51
N LEU A 56 3.05 25.30 14.02
CA LEU A 56 4.21 25.10 14.88
C LEU A 56 5.55 25.29 14.16
N PHE A 57 5.56 25.24 12.81
CA PHE A 57 6.74 25.53 11.99
C PHE A 57 6.74 26.95 11.39
N ASP A 58 5.77 27.80 11.76
CA ASP A 58 5.79 29.23 11.45
C ASP A 58 6.61 29.98 12.53
N THR A 59 7.90 29.68 12.62
CA THR A 59 8.85 30.48 13.41
C THR A 59 9.77 31.23 12.46
N ARG A 60 9.31 32.43 12.06
CA ARG A 60 10.19 33.58 11.84
C ARG A 60 10.50 34.25 13.17
#